data_AF-A0A8X6H4S6-F1
#
_entry.id   AF-A0A8X6H4S6-F1
#
_cell.length_a   1.000
_cell.length_b   1.000
_cell.length_c   1.000
_cell.angle_alpha   90.00
_cell.angle_beta   90.00
_cell.angle_gamma   90.00
#
_symmetry.space_group_name_H-M   'P 1'
#
loop_
_entity.id
_entity.type
_entity.pdbx_description
1 polymer ?
#
loop_
_entity_poly.entity_id
_entity_poly.type
_entity_poly.pdbx_seq_one_letter_code
_entity_poly.pdbx_strand_id
1 'polypeptide(L)'
;MLATELGLAPSDNLKIIELKDLITNYDGYDEEFVKDVLNVIVEKRTTTEKQKAMELEDKQKAVAVAQQQERKFELEKLRIQLEMQKLSQAPVVSQQLENPKLELNRIIPRFNSKEDEMGLYLTIFETSSEVLEHS
;
A
#
# COMPACT_ATOMS: atom_id res chain seq x y z
N MET A 1 -2.12 -18.94 39.98
CA MET A 1 -2.97 -17.76 40.27
C MET A 1 -3.13 -17.65 41.77
N LEU A 2 -2.71 -16.52 42.34
CA LEU A 2 -2.68 -16.18 43.77
C LEU A 2 -2.10 -17.25 44.69
N ALA A 3 -2.77 -18.39 44.91
CA ALA A 3 -2.24 -19.54 45.65
C ALA A 3 -0.83 -19.95 45.18
N THR A 4 -0.59 -20.05 43.87
CA THR A 4 0.75 -20.33 43.31
C THR A 4 1.78 -19.23 43.65
N GLU A 5 1.36 -17.96 43.65
CA GLU A 5 2.20 -16.81 44.00
C GLU A 5 2.49 -16.76 45.51
N LEU A 6 1.59 -17.32 46.31
CA LEU A 6 1.73 -17.53 47.76
C LEU A 6 2.52 -18.82 48.11
N GLY A 7 3.02 -19.55 47.11
CA GLY A 7 3.79 -20.79 47.31
C GLY A 7 2.95 -22.04 47.60
N LEU A 8 1.63 -21.97 47.44
CA LEU A 8 0.70 -23.08 47.58
C LEU A 8 0.61 -23.87 46.27
N ALA A 9 0.43 -25.20 46.36
CA ALA A 9 0.20 -26.07 45.21
C ALA A 9 -1.29 -26.43 45.08
N PRO A 10 -2.12 -25.56 44.47
CA PRO A 10 -3.52 -25.91 44.22
C PRO A 10 -3.61 -26.99 43.13
N SER A 11 -4.51 -27.96 43.30
CA SER A 11 -4.90 -28.88 42.23
C SER A 11 -5.79 -28.17 41.20
N ASP A 12 -5.68 -28.55 39.92
CA ASP A 12 -6.36 -27.89 38.80
C ASP A 12 -7.90 -27.94 38.86
N ASN A 13 -8.47 -28.83 39.70
CA ASN A 13 -9.91 -29.03 39.84
C ASN A 13 -10.52 -28.35 41.08
N LEU A 14 -9.76 -27.55 41.83
CA LEU A 14 -10.31 -26.87 43.01
C LEU A 14 -11.44 -25.91 42.61
N LYS A 15 -12.56 -26.01 43.34
CA LYS A 15 -13.61 -24.98 43.28
C LYS A 15 -13.10 -23.68 43.87
N ILE A 16 -13.70 -22.57 43.45
CA ILE A 16 -13.37 -21.22 43.97
C ILE A 16 -13.46 -21.17 45.51
N ILE A 17 -14.45 -21.85 46.09
CA ILE A 17 -14.63 -21.92 47.55
C ILE A 17 -13.47 -22.67 48.21
N GLU A 18 -13.08 -23.83 47.66
CA GLU A 18 -11.97 -24.63 48.19
C GLU A 18 -10.64 -23.89 48.05
N LEU A 19 -10.46 -23.13 46.96
CA LEU A 19 -9.27 -22.30 46.75
C LEU A 19 -9.22 -21.12 47.73
N LYS A 20 -10.37 -20.48 47.98
CA LYS A 20 -10.49 -19.42 48.99
C LYS A 20 -10.10 -19.98 50.35
N ASP A 21 -10.69 -21.10 50.76
CA ASP A 21 -10.43 -21.73 52.05
C ASP A 21 -8.96 -22.13 52.18
N LEU A 22 -8.34 -22.64 51.11
CA LEU A 22 -6.91 -22.98 51.08
C LEU A 22 -6.02 -21.75 51.31
N ILE A 23 -6.38 -20.60 50.74
CA ILE A 23 -5.63 -19.36 50.89
C ILE A 23 -5.82 -18.77 52.29
N THR A 24 -7.06 -18.71 52.80
CA THR A 24 -7.36 -18.08 54.09
C THR A 24 -6.94 -18.93 55.29
N ASN A 25 -6.82 -20.25 55.13
CA ASN A 25 -6.35 -21.16 56.19
C ASN A 25 -4.82 -21.35 56.18
N TYR A 26 -4.09 -20.64 55.30
CA TYR A 26 -2.64 -20.69 55.28
C TYR A 26 -2.07 -19.95 56.49
N ASP A 27 -1.12 -20.57 57.21
CA ASP A 27 -0.54 -20.05 58.45
C ASP A 27 0.13 -18.66 58.27
N GLY A 28 0.58 -18.35 57.05
CA GLY A 28 1.15 -17.05 56.68
C GLY A 28 0.18 -16.13 55.94
N TYR A 29 -1.13 -16.32 56.09
CA TYR A 29 -2.13 -15.48 55.44
C TYR A 29 -2.09 -14.05 55.98
N ASP A 30 -1.87 -13.10 55.08
CA ASP A 30 -1.93 -11.66 55.32
C ASP A 30 -2.91 -11.06 54.31
N GLU A 31 -3.99 -10.47 54.82
CA GLU A 31 -5.07 -9.94 53.99
C GLU A 31 -4.61 -8.78 53.09
N GLU A 32 -3.78 -7.86 53.61
CA GLU A 32 -3.27 -6.73 52.83
C GLU A 32 -2.33 -7.23 51.74
N PHE A 33 -1.41 -8.13 52.08
CA PHE A 33 -0.49 -8.72 51.12
C PHE A 33 -1.23 -9.47 50.00
N VAL A 34 -2.21 -10.30 50.36
CA VAL A 34 -3.00 -11.07 49.40
C VAL A 34 -3.80 -10.15 48.48
N LYS A 35 -4.34 -9.05 49.02
CA LYS A 35 -5.05 -8.03 48.26
C LYS A 35 -4.13 -7.31 47.27
N ASP A 36 -2.92 -6.97 47.68
CA ASP A 36 -1.93 -6.33 46.81
C ASP A 36 -1.50 -7.25 45.67
N VAL A 37 -1.22 -8.53 45.96
CA VAL A 37 -0.91 -9.54 44.94
C VAL A 37 -2.08 -9.69 43.96
N LEU A 38 -3.32 -9.71 44.46
CA LEU A 38 -4.50 -9.79 43.60
C LEU A 38 -4.65 -8.56 42.70
N ASN A 39 -4.42 -7.36 43.23
CA ASN A 39 -4.46 -6.12 42.47
C ASN A 39 -3.44 -6.14 41.31
N VAL A 40 -2.21 -6.57 41.59
CA VAL A 40 -1.16 -6.72 40.55
C VAL A 40 -1.58 -7.72 39.47
N ILE A 41 -2.18 -8.85 39.85
CA ILE A 41 -2.67 -9.85 38.90
C ILE A 41 -3.79 -9.27 38.02
N VAL A 42 -4.74 -8.55 38.63
CA VAL A 42 -5.86 -7.90 37.92
C VAL A 42 -5.35 -6.84 36.96
N GLU A 43 -4.44 -5.98 37.41
CA GLU A 43 -3.84 -4.93 36.59
C GLU A 43 -3.08 -5.54 35.40
N LYS A 44 -2.24 -6.55 35.63
CA LYS A 44 -1.48 -7.23 34.57
C LYS A 44 -2.41 -7.82 33.50
N ARG A 45 -3.52 -8.45 33.92
CA ARG A 45 -4.51 -9.01 33.00
C ARG A 45 -5.22 -7.92 32.20
N THR A 46 -5.71 -6.90 32.88
CA THR A 46 -6.39 -5.77 32.26
C THR A 46 -5.49 -5.08 31.23
N THR A 47 -4.22 -4.85 31.58
CA THR A 47 -3.23 -4.25 30.68
C THR A 47 -2.93 -5.15 29.48
N THR A 48 -2.77 -6.46 29.70
CA THR A 48 -2.55 -7.43 28.61
C THR A 48 -3.73 -7.48 27.64
N GLU A 49 -4.96 -7.48 28.15
CA GLU A 49 -6.17 -7.48 27.34
C GLU A 49 -6.33 -6.17 26.55
N LYS A 50 -6.08 -5.01 27.18
CA LYS A 50 -6.06 -3.72 26.50
C LYS A 50 -5.02 -3.67 25.39
N GLN A 51 -3.81 -4.19 25.64
CA GLN A 51 -2.75 -4.22 24.64
C GLN A 51 -3.15 -5.07 23.43
N LYS A 52 -3.74 -6.26 23.67
CA LYS A 52 -4.25 -7.12 22.59
C LYS A 52 -5.39 -6.47 21.81
N ALA A 53 -6.28 -5.75 22.49
CA ALA A 53 -7.38 -5.03 21.84
C ALA A 53 -6.85 -3.90 20.95
N MET A 54 -5.88 -3.12 21.43
CA MET A 54 -5.22 -2.06 20.67
C MET A 54 -4.50 -2.62 19.43
N GLU A 55 -3.73 -3.70 19.59
CA GLU A 55 -3.02 -4.34 18.48
C GLU A 55 -4.00 -4.87 17.41
N LEU A 56 -5.16 -5.40 17.83
CA LEU A 56 -6.19 -5.85 16.92
C LEU A 56 -6.82 -4.68 16.15
N GLU A 57 -7.08 -3.55 16.83
CA GLU A 57 -7.61 -2.34 16.20
C GLU A 57 -6.62 -1.77 15.18
N ASP A 58 -5.34 -1.70 15.51
CA ASP A 58 -4.30 -1.22 14.60
C ASP A 58 -4.15 -2.12 13.36
N LYS A 59 -4.21 -3.45 13.56
CA LYS A 59 -4.25 -4.42 12.45
C LYS A 59 -5.46 -4.20 11.55
N GLN A 60 -6.65 -3.98 12.12
CA GLN A 60 -7.86 -3.71 11.34
C GLN A 60 -7.75 -2.40 10.54
N LYS A 61 -7.21 -1.34 11.16
CA LYS A 61 -6.94 -0.06 10.46
C LYS A 61 -5.97 -0.24 9.31
N ALA A 62 -4.87 -0.97 9.52
CA ALA A 62 -3.89 -1.24 8.46
C ALA A 62 -4.51 -1.99 7.28
N VAL A 63 -5.34 -3.02 7.55
CA VAL A 63 -6.07 -3.74 6.51
C VAL A 63 -7.04 -2.83 5.76
N ALA A 64 -7.79 -1.98 6.46
CA ALA A 64 -8.73 -1.06 5.83
C ALA A 64 -8.03 -0.05 4.91
N VAL A 65 -6.86 0.47 5.34
CA VAL A 65 -6.04 1.37 4.52
C VAL A 65 -5.52 0.66 3.27
N ALA A 66 -5.01 -0.57 3.40
CA ALA A 66 -4.53 -1.36 2.26
C ALA A 66 -5.64 -1.62 1.24
N GLN A 67 -6.83 -2.04 1.70
CA GLN A 67 -8.00 -2.25 0.84
C GLN A 67 -8.45 -0.95 0.16
N GLN A 68 -8.35 0.20 0.84
CA GLN A 68 -8.68 1.48 0.23
C GLN A 68 -7.66 1.86 -0.86
N GLN A 69 -6.38 1.59 -0.64
CA GLN A 69 -5.33 1.84 -1.63
C GLN A 69 -5.49 0.95 -2.86
N GLU A 70 -5.79 -0.34 -2.66
CA GLU A 70 -6.05 -1.30 -3.74
C GLU A 70 -7.24 -0.84 -4.61
N ARG A 71 -8.37 -0.47 -3.99
CA ARG A 71 -9.52 0.08 -4.73
C ARG A 71 -9.18 1.34 -5.53
N LYS A 72 -8.38 2.26 -4.97
CA LYS A 72 -7.94 3.47 -5.68
C LYS A 72 -7.07 3.12 -6.89
N PHE A 73 -6.17 2.15 -6.75
CA PHE A 73 -5.32 1.69 -7.84
C PHE A 73 -6.15 1.05 -8.97
N GLU A 74 -7.11 0.19 -8.64
CA GLU A 74 -8.02 -0.41 -9.62
C GLU A 74 -8.84 0.64 -10.37
N LEU A 75 -9.37 1.65 -9.66
CA LEU A 75 -10.09 2.77 -10.27
C LEU A 75 -9.22 3.55 -11.25
N GLU A 76 -7.97 3.85 -10.88
CA GLU A 76 -7.05 4.58 -11.77
C GLU A 76 -6.68 3.75 -13.00
N LYS A 77 -6.47 2.43 -12.83
CA LYS A 77 -6.25 1.52 -13.95
C LYS A 77 -7.43 1.53 -14.93
N LEU A 78 -8.67 1.46 -14.42
CA LEU A 78 -9.88 1.53 -15.26
C LEU A 78 -10.02 2.89 -15.95
N ARG A 79 -9.70 3.99 -15.24
CA ARG A 79 -9.71 5.34 -15.81
C ARG A 79 -8.76 5.43 -17.01
N ILE A 80 -7.52 4.99 -16.86
CA ILE A 80 -6.52 5.00 -17.94
C ILE A 80 -6.98 4.11 -19.10
N GLN A 81 -7.51 2.91 -18.83
CA GLN A 81 -8.05 2.02 -19.87
C GLN A 81 -9.20 2.68 -20.65
N LEU A 82 -10.13 3.34 -19.95
CA LEU A 82 -11.23 4.08 -20.58
C LEU A 82 -10.71 5.26 -21.41
N GLU A 83 -9.71 5.98 -20.93
CA GLU A 83 -9.09 7.09 -21.65
C GLU A 83 -8.38 6.61 -22.92
N MET A 84 -7.65 5.49 -22.84
CA MET A 84 -7.07 4.84 -24.02
C MET A 84 -8.13 4.34 -25.00
N GLN A 85 -9.24 3.78 -24.49
CA GLN A 85 -10.35 3.37 -25.35
C GLN A 85 -11.01 4.58 -26.04
N LYS A 86 -11.19 5.70 -25.34
CA LYS A 86 -11.70 6.95 -25.95
C LYS A 86 -10.75 7.49 -27.02
N LEU A 87 -9.44 7.44 -26.81
CA LEU A 87 -8.46 7.79 -27.84
C LEU A 87 -8.55 6.84 -29.06
N SER A 88 -8.90 5.57 -28.85
CA SER A 88 -9.08 4.59 -29.93
C SER A 88 -10.45 4.64 -30.64
N GLN A 89 -11.49 5.13 -29.96
CA GLN A 89 -12.89 5.16 -30.43
C GLN A 89 -13.40 6.55 -30.79
N ALA A 90 -12.64 7.61 -30.50
CA ALA A 90 -12.93 8.91 -31.08
C ALA A 90 -13.02 8.69 -32.60
N PRO A 91 -14.12 9.11 -33.27
CA PRO A 91 -14.01 9.36 -34.69
C PRO A 91 -12.80 10.29 -34.82
N VAL A 92 -12.01 10.11 -35.87
CA VAL A 92 -10.94 11.02 -36.25
C VAL A 92 -11.61 12.38 -36.57
N VAL A 93 -12.09 13.08 -35.55
CA VAL A 93 -12.25 14.52 -35.55
C VAL A 93 -10.81 14.94 -35.41
N SER A 94 -10.23 15.15 -36.57
CA SER A 94 -8.97 15.83 -36.79
C SER A 94 -9.01 17.18 -36.07
N GLN A 95 -8.90 17.18 -34.75
CA GLN A 95 -8.15 18.23 -34.11
C GLN A 95 -6.75 18.06 -34.67
N GLN A 96 -6.45 18.90 -35.65
CA GLN A 96 -5.14 19.50 -35.83
C GLN A 96 -4.55 19.84 -34.45
N LEU A 97 -4.08 18.85 -33.70
CA LEU A 97 -2.66 18.84 -33.47
C LEU A 97 -2.11 18.70 -34.87
N GLU A 98 -1.55 19.79 -35.39
CA GLU A 98 -0.46 19.69 -36.34
C GLU A 98 0.52 18.69 -35.73
N ASN A 99 0.30 17.41 -36.00
CA ASN A 99 1.39 16.61 -36.47
C ASN A 99 1.85 17.39 -37.70
N PRO A 100 3.02 18.04 -37.68
CA PRO A 100 3.75 18.12 -38.91
C PRO A 100 4.06 16.66 -39.22
N LYS A 101 3.10 15.96 -39.87
CA LYS A 101 3.45 14.93 -40.82
C LYS A 101 4.21 15.72 -41.86
N LEU A 102 5.48 15.98 -41.54
CA LEU A 102 6.50 16.31 -42.49
C LEU A 102 6.37 15.16 -43.47
N GLU A 103 5.69 15.42 -44.59
CA GLU A 103 5.59 14.51 -45.71
C GLU A 103 7.06 14.25 -46.07
N LEU A 104 7.68 13.23 -45.50
CA LEU A 104 9.11 13.02 -45.63
C LEU A 104 9.45 12.83 -47.11
N ASN A 105 8.50 12.32 -47.89
CA ASN A 105 8.59 12.26 -49.36
C ASN A 105 8.63 13.63 -50.07
N ARG A 106 8.16 14.70 -49.41
CA ARG A 106 8.19 16.08 -49.88
C ARG A 106 9.48 16.80 -49.46
N ILE A 107 10.08 16.41 -48.33
CA ILE A 107 11.25 17.09 -47.75
C ILE A 107 12.57 16.38 -48.10
N ILE A 108 12.53 15.05 -48.23
CA ILE A 108 13.70 14.22 -48.52
C ILE A 108 13.78 14.05 -50.05
N PRO A 109 14.77 14.66 -50.73
CA PRO A 109 15.03 14.35 -52.13
C PRO A 109 15.32 12.86 -52.29
N ARG A 110 15.06 12.26 -53.44
CA ARG A 110 15.39 10.84 -53.65
C ARG A 110 16.90 10.70 -53.90
N PHE A 111 17.57 9.88 -53.08
CA PHE A 111 18.99 9.58 -53.25
C PHE A 111 19.20 8.32 -54.09
N ASN A 112 20.07 8.42 -55.10
CA ASN A 112 20.54 7.33 -55.93
C ASN A 112 22.05 7.12 -55.75
N SER A 113 22.44 6.10 -54.99
CA SER A 113 23.85 5.76 -54.71
C SER A 113 24.74 5.48 -55.94
N LYS A 114 24.17 5.33 -57.15
CA LYS A 114 24.93 5.10 -58.39
C LYS A 114 25.24 6.38 -59.16
N GLU A 115 24.47 7.44 -58.93
CA GLU A 115 24.50 8.67 -59.72
C GLU A 115 24.70 9.92 -58.85
N ASP A 116 24.23 9.89 -57.61
CA ASP A 116 24.24 11.05 -56.70
C ASP A 116 25.48 11.05 -55.81
N GLU A 117 26.15 12.21 -55.77
CA GLU A 117 27.22 12.48 -54.82
C GLU A 117 26.63 12.82 -53.44
N MET A 118 27.09 12.13 -52.41
CA MET A 118 26.54 12.25 -51.05
C MET A 118 26.65 13.66 -50.48
N GLY A 119 27.72 14.39 -50.81
CA GLY A 119 27.90 15.78 -50.38
C GLY A 119 26.82 16.71 -50.94
N LEU A 120 26.50 16.59 -52.23
CA LEU A 120 25.49 17.41 -52.89
C LEU A 120 24.08 17.11 -52.36
N TYR A 121 23.79 15.84 -52.09
CA TYR A 121 22.52 15.43 -51.52
C TYR A 121 22.24 16.09 -50.16
N LEU A 122 23.26 16.16 -49.28
CA LEU A 122 23.13 16.77 -47.97
C LEU A 122 22.90 18.29 -48.06
N THR A 123 23.58 18.98 -48.96
CA THR A 123 23.37 20.43 -49.19
C THR A 123 21.94 20.73 -49.68
N ILE A 124 21.38 19.89 -50.55
CA ILE A 124 20.00 20.07 -51.05
C ILE A 124 18.99 19.76 -49.93
N PHE A 125 19.25 18.74 -49.11
CA PHE A 125 18.40 18.41 -47.97
C PHE A 125 18.34 19.55 -46.94
N GLU A 126 19.48 20.15 -46.61
CA GLU A 126 19.58 21.25 -45.64
C GLU A 126 18.80 22.49 -46.09
N THR A 127 19.00 22.91 -47.35
CA THR A 127 18.28 24.06 -47.95
C THR A 127 16.77 23.79 -48.09
N SER A 128 16.35 22.55 -48.35
CA SER A 128 14.94 22.17 -48.43
C SER A 128 14.25 22.16 -47.06
N SER A 129 15.01 21.97 -45.97
CA SER A 129 14.51 22.06 -44.61
C SER A 129 14.25 23.50 -44.17
N GLU A 130 15.11 24.45 -44.57
CA GLU A 130 14.99 25.87 -44.21
C GLU A 130 13.76 26.56 -44.85
N VAL A 131 13.39 26.18 -46.08
CA VAL A 131 12.23 26.78 -46.80
C VAL A 131 10.88 26.48 -46.12
N LEU A 132 10.80 25.40 -45.32
CA LEU A 132 9.59 25.02 -44.58
C LEU A 132 9.44 25.73 -43.23
N GLU A 133 10.48 26.37 -42.70
CA GLU A 133 10.39 27.13 -41.44
C GLU A 133 9.84 28.55 -41.63
N HIS A 134 9.63 29.03 -42.86
CA HIS A 134 9.23 30.42 -43.16
C HIS A 134 7.94 30.56 -44.01
N SER A 135 7.06 29.54 -44.05
CA SER A 135 5.71 29.63 -44.64
C SER A 135 4.65 29.33 -43.60
#